data_AF-A0A1U7H7P6-F1
#
_entry.id   AF-A0A1U7H7P6-F1
#
_cell.length_a   1.000
_cell.length_b   1.000
_cell.length_c   1.000
_cell.angle_alpha   90.00
_cell.angle_beta   90.00
_cell.angle_gamma   90.00
#
_symmetry.space_group_name_H-M   'P 1'
#
loop_
_entity.id
_entity.type
_entity.pdbx_description
1 polymer ?
#
loop_
_entity_poly.entity_id
_entity_poly.type
_entity_poly.pdbx_seq_one_letter_code
_entity_poly.pdbx_strand_id
1 'polypeptide(L)'
;DNGSLHKSQIVQAQWDAWAQQGLIMFFLPPYCSKMNPIEGEWHQLKAHEMAGQMFDPAYDLAMAVEAAVEHRYESKEDLVERFIFNSP
;
A
#
# COMPACT_ATOMS: atom_id res chain seq x y z
N ASP A 1 3.18 9.07 4.18
CA ASP A 1 2.54 10.40 4.31
C ASP A 1 3.00 11.01 5.65
N ASN A 2 2.16 11.76 6.36
CA ASN A 2 2.46 12.27 7.72
C ASN A 2 1.48 11.75 8.79
N GLY A 3 0.83 10.60 8.58
CA GLY A 3 -0.08 10.01 9.57
C GLY A 3 0.56 9.92 10.96
N SER A 4 -0.21 10.19 12.01
CA SER A 4 0.29 10.27 13.39
C SER A 4 0.97 8.98 13.87
N LEU A 5 0.51 7.82 13.36
CA LEU A 5 1.13 6.52 13.63
C LEU A 5 2.59 6.47 13.18
N HIS A 6 2.93 7.01 12.01
CA HIS A 6 4.30 7.05 11.48
C HIS A 6 5.24 7.95 12.30
N LYS A 7 4.69 8.84 13.12
CA LYS A 7 5.44 9.76 14.00
C LYS A 7 5.24 9.44 15.48
N SER A 8 4.59 8.32 15.82
CA SER A 8 4.39 7.92 17.21
C SER A 8 5.73 7.59 17.88
N GLN A 9 5.82 7.73 19.20
CA GLN A 9 7.05 7.45 19.95
C GLN A 9 7.53 6.00 19.75
N ILE A 10 6.59 5.04 19.69
CA ILE A 10 6.89 3.62 19.47
C ILE A 10 7.54 3.41 18.10
N VAL A 11 7.04 4.08 17.06
CA VAL A 11 7.61 4.00 15.71
C VAL A 11 8.95 4.71 15.62
N GLN A 12 9.09 5.89 16.23
CA GLN A 12 10.36 6.63 16.27
C GLN A 12 11.48 5.83 16.94
N ALA A 13 11.17 5.09 18.01
CA ALA A 13 12.13 4.26 18.72
C ALA A 13 12.70 3.12 17.85
N GLN A 14 12.07 2.77 16.73
CA GLN A 14 12.53 1.72 15.81
C GLN A 14 13.34 2.26 14.63
N TRP A 15 13.37 3.58 14.39
CA TRP A 15 13.98 4.15 13.19
C TRP A 15 15.45 3.78 13.02
N ASP A 16 16.24 3.80 14.11
CA ASP A 16 17.66 3.44 14.05
C ASP A 16 17.87 1.96 13.69
N ALA A 17 17.04 1.06 14.26
CA ALA A 17 17.11 -0.36 13.97
C ALA A 17 16.74 -0.65 12.51
N TRP A 18 15.70 -0.01 11.98
CA TRP A 18 15.30 -0.13 10.58
C TRP A 18 16.31 0.48 9.62
N ALA A 19 16.92 1.62 9.96
CA ALA A 19 17.96 2.23 9.15
C ALA A 19 19.19 1.32 9.00
N GLN A 20 19.58 0.62 10.07
CA GLN A 20 20.64 -0.41 10.02
C GLN A 20 20.28 -1.61 9.13
N GLN A 21 18.99 -1.88 8.93
CA GLN A 21 18.45 -2.91 8.02
C GLN A 21 18.22 -2.39 6.60
N GLY A 22 18.55 -1.13 6.31
CA GLY A 22 18.37 -0.50 5.01
C GLY A 22 17.00 0.15 4.76
N LEU A 23 16.12 0.20 5.76
CA LEU A 23 14.82 0.88 5.66
C LEU A 23 14.90 2.29 6.28
N ILE A 24 14.82 3.31 5.44
CA ILE A 24 14.92 4.72 5.85
C ILE A 24 13.54 5.39 5.75
N MET A 25 13.19 6.18 6.77
CA MET A 25 11.93 6.93 6.78
C MET A 25 12.02 8.18 5.90
N PHE A 26 11.12 8.30 4.93
CA PHE A 26 10.96 9.48 4.09
C PHE A 26 9.57 10.09 4.30
N PHE A 27 9.54 11.34 4.79
CA PHE A 27 8.30 12.06 5.04
C PHE A 27 8.03 13.08 3.93
N LEU A 28 6.82 13.03 3.39
CA LEU A 28 6.37 14.01 2.40
C LEU A 28 6.04 15.35 3.08
N PRO A 29 6.05 16.48 2.36
CA PRO A 29 5.49 17.73 2.87
C PRO A 29 4.00 17.55 3.27
N PRO A 30 3.50 18.32 4.24
CA PRO A 30 2.09 18.25 4.64
C PRO A 30 1.14 18.44 3.45
N TYR A 31 0.03 17.70 3.44
CA TYR A 31 -1.04 17.78 2.43
C TYR A 31 -0.61 17.56 0.97
N CYS A 32 0.53 16.89 0.75
CA CYS A 32 1.05 16.59 -0.58
C CYS A 32 0.80 15.13 -0.98
N SER A 33 -0.44 14.64 -0.86
CA SER A 33 -0.80 13.25 -1.23
C SER A 33 -0.43 12.91 -2.68
N LYS A 34 -0.56 13.87 -3.60
CA LYS A 34 -0.13 13.73 -5.00
C LYS A 34 1.34 13.37 -5.21
N MET A 35 2.19 13.57 -4.20
CA MET A 35 3.61 13.18 -4.24
C MET A 35 3.84 11.73 -3.79
N ASN A 36 2.82 11.06 -3.24
CA ASN A 36 2.88 9.67 -2.83
C ASN A 36 2.53 8.77 -4.03
N PRO A 37 3.48 8.02 -4.62
CA PRO A 37 3.22 7.26 -5.85
C PRO A 37 2.08 6.24 -5.72
N ILE A 38 1.88 5.68 -4.52
CA ILE A 38 0.83 4.70 -4.25
C ILE A 38 -0.59 5.25 -4.48
N GLU A 39 -0.79 6.56 -4.35
CA GLU A 39 -2.09 7.19 -4.63
C GLU A 39 -2.48 7.06 -6.10
N GLY A 40 -1.48 7.11 -6.99
CA GLY A 40 -1.68 6.85 -8.42
C GLY A 40 -2.13 5.42 -8.67
N GLU A 41 -1.48 4.44 -8.04
CA GLU A 41 -1.87 3.04 -8.18
C GLU A 41 -3.30 2.78 -7.65
N TRP A 42 -3.66 3.31 -6.48
CA TRP A 42 -5.02 3.18 -5.94
C TRP A 42 -6.07 3.87 -6.80
N HIS A 43 -5.74 5.02 -7.40
CA HIS A 43 -6.64 5.69 -8.32
C HIS A 43 -6.94 4.80 -9.54
N GLN A 44 -5.89 4.20 -10.12
CA GLN A 44 -6.04 3.31 -11.28
C GLN A 44 -6.92 2.11 -10.93
N LEU A 45 -6.57 1.36 -9.87
CA LEU A 45 -7.31 0.18 -9.40
C LEU A 45 -8.81 0.46 -9.25
N LYS A 46 -9.17 1.59 -8.63
CA LYS A 46 -10.59 1.96 -8.43
C LYS A 46 -11.28 2.42 -9.72
N ALA A 47 -10.56 3.09 -10.61
CA ALA A 47 -11.12 3.71 -11.80
C ALA A 47 -11.24 2.75 -13.00
N HIS A 48 -10.41 1.71 -13.06
CA HIS A 48 -10.35 0.81 -14.22
C HIS A 48 -10.63 -0.63 -13.83
N GLU A 49 -9.93 -1.17 -12.83
CA GLU A 49 -10.01 -2.59 -12.47
C GLU A 49 -11.27 -2.91 -11.64
N MET A 50 -11.70 -1.98 -10.77
CA MET A 50 -12.82 -2.17 -9.84
C MET A 50 -14.02 -1.25 -10.11
N ALA A 51 -14.05 -0.59 -11.27
CA ALA A 51 -15.08 0.40 -11.58
C ALA A 51 -16.49 -0.22 -11.66
N GLY A 52 -17.46 0.43 -10.99
CA GLY A 52 -18.86 0.01 -11.04
C GLY A 52 -19.20 -1.25 -10.23
N GLN A 53 -18.25 -1.78 -9.46
CA GLN A 53 -18.45 -2.96 -8.62
C GLN A 53 -18.89 -2.56 -7.20
N MET A 54 -19.79 -3.34 -6.61
CA MET A 54 -20.17 -3.25 -5.20
C MET A 54 -19.82 -4.58 -4.53
N PHE A 55 -19.30 -4.50 -3.31
CA PHE A 55 -18.83 -5.67 -2.57
C PHE A 55 -19.51 -5.72 -1.21
N ASP A 56 -20.08 -6.88 -0.90
CA ASP A 56 -20.63 -7.21 0.41
C ASP A 56 -20.55 -8.73 0.57
N PRO A 57 -19.71 -9.28 1.47
CA PRO A 57 -19.03 -8.62 2.60
C PRO A 57 -17.63 -8.07 2.29
N ALA A 58 -16.95 -7.53 3.32
CA ALA A 58 -15.57 -7.04 3.22
C ALA A 58 -14.56 -8.08 2.70
N TYR A 59 -14.88 -9.38 2.83
CA TYR A 59 -14.09 -10.45 2.23
C TYR A 59 -14.06 -10.37 0.71
N ASP A 60 -15.22 -10.13 0.08
CA ASP A 60 -15.32 -10.01 -1.38
C ASP A 60 -14.54 -8.79 -1.88
N LEU A 61 -14.56 -7.69 -1.11
CA LEU A 61 -13.73 -6.52 -1.40
C LEU A 61 -12.24 -6.87 -1.37
N ALA A 62 -11.78 -7.60 -0.36
CA ALA A 62 -10.37 -7.99 -0.24
C ALA A 62 -9.94 -8.88 -1.43
N MET A 63 -10.75 -9.88 -1.79
CA MET A 63 -10.49 -10.75 -2.93
C MET A 63 -10.46 -9.97 -4.25
N ALA A 64 -11.37 -9.00 -4.42
CA ALA A 64 -11.40 -8.16 -5.62
C ALA A 64 -10.19 -7.23 -5.72
N VAL A 65 -9.70 -6.69 -4.60
CA VAL A 65 -8.45 -5.89 -4.57
C VAL A 65 -7.25 -6.76 -4.94
N GLU A 66 -7.15 -7.98 -4.40
CA GLU A 66 -6.07 -8.93 -4.73
C GLU A 66 -6.06 -9.24 -6.24
N ALA A 67 -7.20 -9.64 -6.79
CA ALA A 67 -7.33 -9.93 -8.23
C ALA A 67 -7.06 -8.71 -9.12
N ALA A 68 -7.50 -7.50 -8.71
CA ALA A 68 -7.24 -6.27 -9.45
C ALA A 68 -5.74 -5.93 -9.49
N VAL A 69 -5.02 -6.13 -8.38
CA VAL A 69 -3.57 -5.94 -8.33
C VAL A 69 -2.88 -6.97 -9.21
N GLU A 70 -3.19 -8.26 -9.09
CA GLU A 70 -2.61 -9.32 -9.93
C GLU A 70 -2.80 -9.01 -11.42
N HIS A 71 -4.03 -8.77 -11.85
CA HIS A 71 -4.34 -8.48 -13.25
C HIS A 71 -3.56 -7.28 -13.81
N ARG A 72 -3.41 -6.21 -13.01
CA ARG A 72 -2.69 -5.01 -13.41
C ARG A 72 -1.21 -5.26 -13.67
N TYR A 73 -0.57 -6.12 -12.87
CA TYR A 73 0.87 -6.38 -12.93
C TYR A 73 1.23 -7.63 -13.75
N GLU A 74 0.29 -8.55 -13.99
CA GLU A 74 0.43 -9.64 -14.98
C GLU A 74 0.85 -9.12 -16.35
N SER A 75 0.28 -7.99 -16.77
CA SER A 75 0.59 -7.36 -18.07
C SER A 75 2.01 -6.79 -18.18
N LYS A 76 2.75 -6.67 -17.08
CA LYS A 76 4.08 -6.03 -17.00
C LYS A 76 5.25 -7.01 -16.84
N GLU A 77 4.99 -8.32 -16.86
CA GLU A 77 5.95 -9.37 -16.47
C GLU A 77 6.49 -9.21 -15.03
N ASP A 78 5.82 -8.40 -14.20
CA ASP A 78 6.17 -8.21 -12.80
C ASP A 78 5.51 -9.30 -11.95
N LEU A 79 6.29 -9.94 -11.07
CA LEU A 79 5.74 -10.90 -10.09
C LEU A 79 5.07 -10.14 -8.95
N VAL A 80 3.76 -10.38 -8.77
CA VAL A 80 3.03 -9.95 -7.57
C VAL A 80 3.20 -11.00 -6.50
N GLU A 81 3.82 -10.63 -5.38
CA GLU A 81 3.90 -11.47 -4.19
C GLU A 81 3.10 -10.85 -3.05
N ARG A 82 2.19 -11.64 -2.48
CA ARG A 82 1.47 -11.24 -1.28
C ARG A 82 2.35 -11.44 -0.06
N PHE A 83 2.74 -10.34 0.58
CA PHE A 83 3.43 -10.38 1.86
C PHE A 83 2.44 -10.37 3.04
N ILE A 84 2.47 -11.40 3.88
CA ILE A 84 1.65 -11.50 5.09
C ILE A 84 2.56 -11.42 6.31
N PHE A 85 2.39 -10.37 7.12
CA PHE A 85 3.13 -10.22 8.38
C PHE A 85 2.82 -11.39 9.33
N ASN A 86 3.86 -12.02 9.87
CA ASN A 86 3.76 -13.13 10.83
C ASN A 86 2.89 -14.30 10.33
N SER A 87 3.00 -14.65 9.05
CA SER A 87 2.39 -15.87 8.52
C SER A 87 2.86 -17.09 9.36
N PRO A 88 1.95 -18.00 9.78
CA PRO A 88 2.28 -19.13 10.65
C PRO A 88 3.18 -20.17 9.99
#